data_AF-A0A3S8ZRV4-F1
#
_entry.id   AF-A0A3S8ZRV4-F1
#
_cell.length_a   1.000
_cell.length_b   1.000
_cell.length_c   1.000
_cell.angle_alpha   90.00
_cell.angle_beta   90.00
_cell.angle_gamma   90.00
#
_symmetry.space_group_name_H-M   'P 1'
#
loop_
_entity.id
_entity.type
_entity.pdbx_description
1 polymer ?
#
loop_
_entity_poly.entity_id
_entity_poly.type
_entity_poly.pdbx_seq_one_letter_code
_entity_poly.pdbx_strand_id
1 'polypeptide(L)'
;MDIQYQEFLSNIAKIELISRQIKKSTEIEYELMVKNHQSLAGNTKERYSNSHHNMFFRSLTSGEAILYDHMSLDFEQRVKDLIKRHNKHSLWLLAEAFEYFEDLVELMYAHIGHNEPSVWPQDKKKLETTESLAQKPLEWFIQKAKDGQLALHKKLECIRKLFPALVSIEKTNYFKIDLRFTICLIEMLRHIIVHNNGRINDITKFTAETFRRAGISNNGKYDSQKSQLIYNFVTSDEKGYHVTMLEIQVTDTPFHIDRLNNLLNYMLAYAHYIYHSLIRPTYFCQHKLEPTIP
;
A
#
# COMPACT_ATOMS: atom_id res chain seq x y z
N MET A 1 -7.56 -0.17 21.86
CA MET A 1 -7.17 -0.97 20.69
C MET A 1 -8.36 -1.34 19.80
N ASP A 2 -9.50 -1.79 20.35
CA ASP A 2 -10.74 -2.01 19.57
C ASP A 2 -11.13 -0.77 18.74
N ILE A 3 -11.09 0.43 19.33
CA ILE A 3 -11.39 1.69 18.64
C ILE A 3 -10.45 1.91 17.45
N GLN A 4 -9.14 1.74 17.65
CA GLN A 4 -8.14 1.95 16.60
C GLN A 4 -8.23 0.90 15.49
N TYR A 5 -8.59 -0.34 15.83
CA TYR A 5 -8.89 -1.35 14.83
C TYR A 5 -10.13 -0.99 13.98
N GLN A 6 -11.20 -0.50 14.61
CA GLN A 6 -12.38 -0.01 13.87
C GLN A 6 -12.06 1.22 13.02
N GLU A 7 -11.21 2.12 13.51
CA GLU A 7 -10.73 3.27 12.75
C GLU A 7 -9.93 2.83 11.52
N PHE A 8 -9.02 1.86 11.66
CA PHE A 8 -8.31 1.25 10.53
C PHE A 8 -9.28 0.71 9.48
N LEU A 9 -10.29 -0.08 9.88
CA LEU A 9 -11.31 -0.59 8.96
C LEU A 9 -12.09 0.53 8.27
N SER A 10 -12.49 1.55 9.02
CA SER A 10 -13.20 2.72 8.48
C SER A 10 -12.36 3.47 7.45
N ASN A 11 -11.06 3.63 7.71
CA ASN A 11 -10.15 4.30 6.80
C ASN A 11 -9.93 3.51 5.51
N ILE A 12 -9.74 2.18 5.59
CA ILE A 12 -9.66 1.34 4.38
C ILE A 12 -10.98 1.37 3.57
N ALA A 13 -12.13 1.40 4.25
CA ALA A 13 -13.42 1.55 3.55
C ALA A 13 -13.52 2.87 2.78
N LYS A 14 -12.99 3.98 3.32
CA LYS A 14 -12.90 5.27 2.59
C LYS A 14 -11.99 5.14 1.37
N ILE A 15 -10.83 4.49 1.49
CA ILE A 15 -9.93 4.22 0.37
C ILE A 15 -10.65 3.46 -0.75
N GLU A 16 -11.41 2.42 -0.42
CA GLU A 16 -12.20 1.68 -1.42
C GLU A 16 -13.24 2.56 -2.12
N LEU A 17 -13.97 3.40 -1.37
CA LEU A 17 -14.96 4.31 -1.95
C LEU A 17 -14.31 5.30 -2.92
N ILE A 18 -13.16 5.86 -2.54
CA ILE A 18 -12.40 6.78 -3.40
C ILE A 18 -11.90 6.05 -4.65
N SER A 19 -11.39 4.81 -4.52
CA SER A 19 -10.97 3.98 -5.66
C SER A 19 -12.11 3.80 -6.67
N ARG A 20 -13.31 3.44 -6.20
CA ARG A 20 -14.50 3.28 -7.06
C ARG A 20 -14.90 4.59 -7.74
N GLN A 21 -14.79 5.71 -7.03
CA GLN A 21 -15.08 7.04 -7.60
C GLN A 21 -14.08 7.41 -8.70
N ILE A 22 -12.78 7.15 -8.50
CA ILE A 22 -11.75 7.39 -9.50
C ILE A 22 -11.98 6.54 -10.75
N LYS A 23 -12.31 5.25 -10.57
CA LYS A 23 -12.62 4.36 -11.69
C LYS A 23 -13.78 4.92 -12.50
N LYS A 24 -14.90 5.22 -11.83
CA LYS A 24 -16.10 5.77 -12.48
C LYS A 24 -15.84 7.10 -13.18
N SER A 25 -15.09 8.01 -12.56
CA SER A 25 -14.78 9.31 -13.19
C SER A 25 -13.88 9.13 -14.41
N THR A 26 -12.94 8.19 -14.36
CA THR A 26 -12.06 7.84 -15.49
C THR A 26 -12.87 7.28 -16.66
N GLU A 27 -13.81 6.36 -16.39
CA GLU A 27 -14.69 5.78 -17.41
C GLU A 27 -15.56 6.84 -18.09
N ILE A 28 -16.22 7.71 -17.30
CA ILE A 28 -17.04 8.81 -17.82
C ILE A 28 -16.19 9.75 -18.70
N GLU A 29 -15.00 10.12 -18.24
CA GLU A 29 -14.12 11.01 -18.99
C GLU A 29 -13.69 10.36 -20.32
N TYR A 30 -13.33 9.08 -20.30
CA TYR A 30 -12.98 8.32 -21.50
C TYR A 30 -14.13 8.29 -22.51
N GLU A 31 -15.35 7.96 -22.07
CA GLU A 31 -16.53 7.95 -22.93
C GLU A 31 -16.79 9.31 -23.59
N LEU A 32 -16.62 10.40 -22.84
CA LEU A 32 -16.75 11.76 -23.37
C LEU A 32 -15.64 12.06 -24.39
N MET A 33 -14.40 11.62 -24.14
CA MET A 33 -13.31 11.77 -25.11
C MET A 33 -13.62 11.04 -26.42
N VAL A 34 -14.11 9.80 -26.35
CA VAL A 34 -14.48 8.99 -27.52
C VAL A 34 -15.61 9.64 -28.31
N LYS A 35 -16.71 10.03 -27.63
CA LYS A 35 -17.85 10.71 -28.26
C LYS A 35 -17.41 12.00 -28.97
N ASN A 36 -16.58 12.80 -28.31
CA ASN A 36 -16.05 14.04 -28.90
C ASN A 36 -15.15 13.76 -30.11
N HIS A 37 -14.24 12.78 -30.02
CA HIS A 37 -13.36 12.42 -31.14
C HIS A 37 -14.16 11.93 -32.35
N GLN A 38 -15.13 11.03 -32.14
CA GLN A 38 -16.03 10.53 -33.20
C GLN A 38 -16.87 11.63 -33.84
N SER A 39 -17.34 12.63 -33.07
CA SER A 39 -18.11 13.75 -33.64
C SER A 39 -17.28 14.68 -34.55
N LEU A 40 -15.96 14.67 -34.39
CA LEU A 40 -15.02 15.48 -35.16
C LEU A 40 -14.45 14.70 -36.34
N ALA A 41 -14.26 13.38 -36.20
CA ALA A 41 -13.87 12.45 -37.26
C ALA A 41 -15.04 12.22 -38.23
N GLY A 42 -15.03 12.92 -39.36
CA GLY A 42 -16.10 12.89 -40.38
C GLY A 42 -16.59 14.27 -40.82
N ASN A 43 -16.22 15.31 -40.09
CA ASN A 43 -16.38 16.71 -40.50
C ASN A 43 -15.01 17.28 -40.88
N THR A 44 -14.92 18.30 -41.75
CA THR A 44 -13.68 19.07 -42.09
C THR A 44 -13.04 19.81 -40.90
N LYS A 45 -13.37 19.40 -39.67
CA LYS A 45 -12.99 19.96 -38.37
C LYS A 45 -11.97 19.11 -37.63
N GLU A 46 -11.35 18.12 -38.28
CA GLU A 46 -10.27 17.29 -37.71
C GLU A 46 -9.15 18.12 -37.08
N ARG A 47 -8.83 19.29 -37.66
CA ARG A 47 -7.86 20.26 -37.08
C ARG A 47 -8.19 20.75 -35.66
N TYR A 48 -9.42 20.53 -35.18
CA TYR A 48 -9.88 20.89 -33.84
C TYR A 48 -9.99 19.67 -32.90
N SER A 49 -9.51 18.49 -33.31
CA SER A 49 -9.48 17.30 -32.44
C SER A 49 -8.49 17.42 -31.29
N ASN A 50 -7.53 18.35 -31.40
CA ASN A 50 -6.48 18.52 -30.41
C ASN A 50 -6.92 19.49 -29.31
N SER A 51 -6.58 19.14 -28.08
CA SER A 51 -6.74 20.04 -26.93
C SER A 51 -5.52 20.96 -26.85
N HIS A 52 -5.75 22.27 -26.83
CA HIS A 52 -4.68 23.26 -26.71
C HIS A 52 -4.69 23.89 -25.32
N HIS A 53 -3.56 23.83 -24.63
CA HIS A 53 -3.38 24.32 -23.28
C HIS A 53 -2.26 25.36 -23.25
N ASN A 54 -2.61 26.60 -22.91
CA ASN A 54 -1.64 27.64 -22.60
C ASN A 54 -1.50 27.74 -21.09
N MET A 55 -0.28 27.63 -20.59
CA MET A 55 -0.01 27.64 -19.17
C MET A 55 0.72 28.92 -18.79
N PHE A 56 0.09 29.69 -17.90
CA PHE A 56 0.59 30.98 -17.45
C PHE A 56 0.76 30.98 -15.92
N PHE A 57 1.73 31.75 -15.43
CA PHE A 57 1.78 32.17 -14.03
C PHE A 57 1.85 33.69 -13.96
N ARG A 58 1.61 34.28 -12.78
CA ARG A 58 1.74 35.73 -12.60
C ARG A 58 3.11 36.07 -12.04
N SER A 59 3.77 37.05 -12.64
CA SER A 59 4.98 37.67 -12.09
C SER A 59 4.68 38.23 -10.70
N LEU A 60 5.55 37.96 -9.73
CA LEU A 60 5.44 38.54 -8.38
C LEU A 60 5.78 40.04 -8.35
N THR A 61 6.57 40.52 -9.31
CA THR A 61 7.04 41.91 -9.33
C THR A 61 6.12 42.82 -10.14
N SER A 62 5.57 42.32 -11.26
CA SER A 62 4.72 43.12 -12.17
C SER A 62 3.25 42.70 -12.15
N GLY A 63 2.89 41.53 -11.62
CA GLY A 63 1.53 40.98 -11.68
C GLY A 63 1.11 40.49 -13.08
N GLU A 64 1.95 40.71 -14.09
CA GLU A 64 1.70 40.33 -15.48
C GLU A 64 1.68 38.81 -15.65
N ALA A 65 0.89 38.34 -16.61
CA ALA A 65 0.84 36.93 -16.97
C ALA A 65 2.06 36.56 -17.83
N ILE A 66 2.86 35.60 -17.37
CA ILE A 66 3.99 35.03 -18.09
C ILE A 66 3.56 33.66 -18.61
N LEU A 67 3.55 33.49 -19.93
CA LEU A 67 3.38 32.18 -20.57
C LEU A 67 4.66 31.39 -20.34
N TYR A 68 4.56 30.22 -19.70
CA TYR A 68 5.72 29.35 -19.51
C TYR A 68 5.69 28.11 -20.39
N ASP A 69 4.51 27.70 -20.88
CA ASP A 69 4.42 26.55 -21.79
C ASP A 69 3.13 26.54 -22.62
N HIS A 70 3.18 25.85 -23.76
CA HIS A 70 2.06 25.51 -24.63
C HIS A 70 2.09 24.02 -24.94
N MET A 71 0.97 23.32 -24.68
CA MET A 71 0.80 21.93 -25.06
C MET A 71 -0.39 21.75 -25.98
N SER A 72 -0.19 20.96 -27.05
CA SER A 72 -1.26 20.44 -27.89
C SER A 72 -1.31 18.92 -27.73
N LEU A 73 -2.46 18.41 -27.30
CA LEU A 73 -2.65 16.98 -27.02
C LEU A 73 -3.68 16.41 -27.99
N ASP A 74 -3.27 15.40 -28.74
CA ASP A 74 -4.18 14.61 -29.56
C ASP A 74 -5.00 13.62 -28.70
N PHE A 75 -5.91 12.89 -29.34
CA PHE A 75 -6.78 11.94 -28.67
C PHE A 75 -5.98 10.81 -27.98
N GLU A 76 -4.99 10.22 -28.65
CA GLU A 76 -4.22 9.10 -28.10
C GLU A 76 -3.42 9.53 -26.87
N GLN A 77 -2.80 10.70 -26.92
CA GLN A 77 -2.03 11.26 -25.82
C GLN A 77 -2.94 11.55 -24.62
N ARG A 78 -4.14 12.09 -24.85
CA ARG A 78 -5.12 12.31 -23.78
C ARG A 78 -5.58 11.02 -23.13
N VAL A 79 -5.79 9.95 -23.90
CA VAL A 79 -6.12 8.61 -23.37
C VAL A 79 -4.95 8.07 -22.53
N LYS A 80 -3.71 8.19 -23.02
CA LYS A 80 -2.52 7.78 -22.26
C LYS A 80 -2.41 8.55 -20.93
N ASP A 81 -2.67 9.85 -20.94
CA ASP A 81 -2.60 10.68 -19.73
C ASP A 81 -3.75 10.40 -18.75
N LEU A 82 -4.95 10.07 -19.25
CA LEU A 82 -6.06 9.59 -18.45
C LEU A 82 -5.71 8.28 -17.71
N ILE A 83 -5.17 7.30 -18.44
CA ILE A 83 -4.72 6.01 -17.88
C ILE A 83 -3.62 6.21 -16.83
N LYS A 84 -2.62 7.06 -17.13
CA LYS A 84 -1.54 7.38 -16.18
C LYS A 84 -2.05 8.06 -14.92
N ARG A 85 -3.01 8.99 -15.04
CA ARG A 85 -3.64 9.66 -13.91
C ARG A 85 -4.42 8.68 -13.05
N HIS A 86 -5.23 7.80 -13.66
CA HIS A 86 -5.93 6.74 -12.94
C HIS A 86 -4.92 5.89 -12.15
N ASN A 87 -3.87 5.38 -12.80
CA ASN A 87 -2.83 4.60 -12.12
C ASN A 87 -2.19 5.38 -10.97
N LYS A 88 -1.83 6.66 -11.19
CA LYS A 88 -1.22 7.51 -10.16
C LYS A 88 -2.10 7.64 -8.93
N HIS A 89 -3.41 7.84 -9.11
CA HIS A 89 -4.34 7.87 -7.98
C HIS A 89 -4.38 6.53 -7.25
N SER A 90 -4.48 5.41 -7.97
CA SER A 90 -4.47 4.07 -7.36
C SER A 90 -3.18 3.77 -6.59
N LEU A 91 -2.02 4.25 -7.07
CA LEU A 91 -0.74 4.14 -6.35
C LEU A 91 -0.77 4.91 -5.02
N TRP A 92 -1.31 6.13 -5.01
CA TRP A 92 -1.43 6.93 -3.78
C TRP A 92 -2.40 6.29 -2.79
N LEU A 93 -3.51 5.73 -3.26
CA LEU A 93 -4.43 4.98 -2.41
C LEU A 93 -3.78 3.76 -1.75
N LEU A 94 -2.91 3.03 -2.47
CA LEU A 94 -2.13 1.94 -1.88
C LEU A 94 -1.17 2.46 -0.79
N ALA A 95 -0.47 3.56 -1.07
CA ALA A 95 0.48 4.15 -0.13
C ALA A 95 -0.22 4.59 1.17
N GLU A 96 -1.36 5.28 1.05
CA GLU A 96 -2.18 5.74 2.19
C GLU A 96 -2.77 4.56 2.97
N ALA A 97 -3.31 3.54 2.29
CA ALA A 97 -3.81 2.34 2.94
C ALA A 97 -2.72 1.58 3.72
N PHE A 98 -1.50 1.54 3.15
CA PHE A 98 -0.37 0.92 3.83
C PHE A 98 0.06 1.72 5.07
N GLU A 99 -0.03 3.04 5.05
CA GLU A 99 0.23 3.87 6.24
C GLU A 99 -0.74 3.54 7.38
N TYR A 100 -2.03 3.41 7.09
CA TYR A 100 -3.00 2.98 8.11
C TYR A 100 -2.73 1.56 8.63
N PHE A 101 -2.30 0.65 7.75
CA PHE A 101 -1.89 -0.70 8.15
C PHE A 101 -0.64 -0.67 9.05
N GLU A 102 0.38 0.11 8.69
CA GLU A 102 1.60 0.29 9.47
C GLU A 102 1.28 0.87 10.84
N ASP A 103 0.48 1.93 10.92
CA ASP A 103 0.03 2.54 12.18
C ASP A 103 -0.64 1.53 13.12
N LEU A 104 -1.52 0.67 12.57
CA LEU A 104 -2.18 -0.38 13.36
C LEU A 104 -1.17 -1.44 13.84
N VAL A 105 -0.26 -1.88 12.98
CA VAL A 105 0.78 -2.85 13.36
C VAL A 105 1.72 -2.28 14.42
N GLU A 106 2.08 -1.01 14.33
CA GLU A 106 2.88 -0.31 15.33
C GLU A 106 2.17 -0.25 16.68
N LEU A 107 0.87 0.02 16.68
CA LEU A 107 0.06 0.01 17.90
C LEU A 107 -0.04 -1.40 18.49
N MET A 108 -0.29 -2.41 17.66
CA MET A 108 -0.30 -3.83 18.06
C MET A 108 1.03 -4.23 18.69
N TYR A 109 2.13 -3.83 18.06
CA TYR A 109 3.49 -4.06 18.55
C TYR A 109 3.77 -3.35 19.88
N ALA A 110 3.32 -2.09 20.04
CA ALA A 110 3.42 -1.34 21.29
C ALA A 110 2.66 -2.02 22.43
N HIS A 111 1.44 -2.52 22.17
CA HIS A 111 0.68 -3.28 23.15
C HIS A 111 1.40 -4.57 23.58
N ILE A 112 2.01 -5.29 22.64
CA ILE A 112 2.82 -6.46 22.95
C ILE A 112 4.00 -6.05 23.83
N GLY A 113 4.73 -4.99 23.48
CA GLY A 113 5.86 -4.51 24.28
C GLY A 113 5.49 -4.11 25.71
N HIS A 114 4.33 -3.48 25.88
CA HIS A 114 3.84 -3.10 27.20
C HIS A 114 3.44 -4.29 28.07
N ASN A 115 2.76 -5.30 27.49
CA ASN A 115 2.33 -6.48 28.23
C ASN A 115 3.44 -7.52 28.42
N GLU A 116 4.37 -7.61 27.46
CA GLU A 116 5.49 -8.55 27.43
C GLU A 116 6.83 -7.79 27.22
N PRO A 117 7.31 -7.02 28.21
CA PRO A 117 8.54 -6.21 28.05
C PRO A 117 9.79 -7.02 27.67
N SER A 118 9.79 -8.33 27.93
CA SER A 118 10.86 -9.26 27.58
C SER A 118 11.05 -9.45 26.07
N VAL A 119 10.00 -9.25 25.28
CA VAL A 119 10.05 -9.40 23.80
C VAL A 119 10.36 -8.09 23.08
N TRP A 120 10.35 -6.96 23.81
CA TRP A 120 10.75 -5.67 23.26
C TRP A 120 12.27 -5.63 23.06
N PRO A 121 12.77 -5.14 21.92
CA PRO A 121 14.20 -5.06 21.66
C PRO A 121 14.85 -4.10 22.66
N GLN A 122 15.75 -4.62 23.48
CA GLN A 122 16.50 -3.84 24.44
C GLN A 122 17.55 -2.98 23.72
N ASP A 123 17.50 -1.67 23.89
CA ASP A 123 18.56 -0.79 23.44
C ASP A 123 19.78 -0.96 24.37
N LYS A 124 20.75 -1.77 23.91
CA LYS A 124 22.02 -2.01 24.62
C LYS A 124 22.79 -0.73 24.94
N LYS A 125 22.52 0.38 24.23
CA LYS A 125 23.19 1.67 24.46
C LYS A 125 22.52 2.52 25.55
N LYS A 126 21.26 2.23 25.92
CA LYS A 126 20.46 3.01 26.88
C LYS A 126 20.22 2.31 28.21
N LEU A 127 20.84 1.15 28.45
CA LEU A 127 20.68 0.35 29.67
C LEU A 127 19.20 0.02 29.98
N GLU A 128 18.37 -0.13 28.94
CA GLU A 128 16.97 -0.54 29.11
C GLU A 128 16.92 -2.02 29.51
N THR A 129 16.69 -2.28 30.80
CA THR A 129 16.44 -3.64 31.33
C THR A 129 14.95 -3.98 31.21
N THR A 130 14.61 -5.27 31.20
CA THR A 130 13.22 -5.74 31.23
C THR A 130 12.43 -5.12 32.39
N GLU A 131 13.06 -4.97 33.57
CA GLU A 131 12.46 -4.35 34.75
C GLU A 131 12.17 -2.86 34.52
N SER A 132 13.08 -2.13 33.88
CA SER A 132 12.87 -0.71 33.56
C SER A 132 11.77 -0.50 32.53
N LEU A 133 11.62 -1.45 31.59
CA LEU A 133 10.59 -1.44 30.56
C LEU A 133 9.20 -1.79 31.14
N ALA A 134 9.13 -2.72 32.10
CA ALA A 134 7.90 -3.08 32.79
C ALA A 134 7.25 -1.92 33.57
N GLN A 135 8.02 -0.88 33.90
CA GLN A 135 7.53 0.33 34.55
C GLN A 135 7.10 1.44 33.57
N LYS A 136 7.31 1.26 32.26
CA LYS A 136 6.95 2.28 31.26
C LYS A 136 5.45 2.22 30.96
N PRO A 137 4.77 3.38 30.87
CA PRO A 137 3.37 3.42 30.46
C PRO A 137 3.23 3.07 28.96
N LEU A 138 2.05 2.61 28.55
CA LEU A 138 1.75 2.22 27.17
C LEU A 138 2.09 3.34 26.15
N GLU A 139 1.84 4.60 26.49
CA GLU A 139 2.10 5.76 25.64
C GLU A 139 3.58 5.85 25.24
N TRP A 140 4.49 5.42 26.12
CA TRP A 140 5.91 5.37 25.82
C TRP A 140 6.22 4.35 24.72
N PHE A 141 5.61 3.16 24.79
CA PHE A 141 5.77 2.12 23.77
C PHE A 141 5.17 2.54 22.43
N ILE A 142 4.02 3.22 22.44
CA ILE A 142 3.38 3.76 21.23
C ILE A 142 4.31 4.77 20.55
N GLN A 143 4.84 5.73 21.31
CA GLN A 143 5.77 6.72 20.77
C GLN A 143 7.01 6.05 20.19
N LYS A 144 7.60 5.09 20.92
CA LYS A 144 8.80 4.36 20.46
C LYS A 144 8.56 3.51 19.23
N ALA A 145 7.37 2.92 19.08
CA ALA A 145 6.98 2.20 17.87
C ALA A 145 6.92 3.14 16.65
N LYS A 146 6.40 4.36 16.83
CA LYS A 146 6.22 5.38 15.79
C LYS A 146 7.48 6.17 15.43
N ASP A 147 8.44 6.30 16.35
CA ASP A 147 9.68 7.07 16.19
C ASP A 147 10.63 6.55 15.07
N GLY A 148 10.20 5.60 14.23
CA GLY A 148 10.95 5.11 13.06
C GLY A 148 12.21 4.32 13.40
N GLN A 149 12.45 4.01 14.69
CA GLN A 149 13.65 3.29 15.12
C GLN A 149 13.70 1.86 14.57
N LEU A 150 12.54 1.29 14.23
CA LEU A 150 12.40 -0.06 13.72
C LEU A 150 11.46 -0.10 12.51
N ALA A 151 11.95 -0.58 11.37
CA ALA A 151 11.14 -0.78 10.17
C ALA A 151 10.02 -1.83 10.41
N LEU A 152 8.90 -1.69 9.69
CA LEU A 152 7.72 -2.55 9.85
C LEU A 152 8.03 -4.05 9.81
N HIS A 153 8.79 -4.51 8.80
CA HIS A 153 9.15 -5.93 8.68
C HIS A 153 9.85 -6.49 9.93
N LYS A 154 10.62 -5.66 10.67
CA LYS A 154 11.26 -6.06 11.93
C LYS A 154 10.26 -6.10 13.10
N LYS A 155 9.31 -5.16 13.16
CA LYS A 155 8.20 -5.21 14.15
C LYS A 155 7.39 -6.48 13.97
N LEU A 156 7.02 -6.82 12.74
CA LEU A 156 6.33 -8.07 12.40
C LEU A 156 7.15 -9.31 12.76
N GLU A 157 8.47 -9.27 12.61
CA GLU A 157 9.34 -10.38 13.04
C GLU A 157 9.29 -10.61 14.55
N CYS A 158 9.20 -9.54 15.36
CA CYS A 158 8.97 -9.68 16.80
C CYS A 158 7.62 -10.36 17.09
N ILE A 159 6.55 -9.94 16.39
CA ILE A 159 5.22 -10.55 16.52
C ILE A 159 5.26 -12.04 16.14
N ARG A 160 5.95 -12.42 15.05
CA ARG A 160 6.11 -13.82 14.62
C ARG A 160 6.82 -14.68 15.65
N LYS A 161 7.85 -14.15 16.32
CA LYS A 161 8.57 -14.87 17.38
C LYS A 161 7.67 -15.16 18.58
N LEU A 162 6.83 -14.20 18.93
CA LEU A 162 5.88 -14.37 20.04
C LEU A 162 4.71 -15.29 19.65
N PHE A 163 4.24 -15.22 18.41
CA PHE A 163 3.12 -16.00 17.91
C PHE A 163 3.52 -16.89 16.71
N PRO A 164 4.10 -18.08 16.94
CA PRO A 164 4.49 -19.00 15.86
C PRO A 164 3.33 -19.40 14.93
N ALA A 165 2.08 -19.36 15.42
CA ALA A 165 0.89 -19.59 14.61
C ALA A 165 0.79 -18.64 13.41
N LEU A 166 1.30 -17.40 13.54
CA LEU A 166 1.36 -16.43 12.46
C LEU A 166 2.23 -16.94 11.30
N VAL A 167 3.38 -17.56 11.59
CA VAL A 167 4.28 -18.10 10.58
C VAL A 167 3.63 -19.24 9.79
N SER A 168 2.77 -20.03 10.45
CA SER A 168 2.00 -21.09 9.78
C SER A 168 0.96 -20.50 8.84
N ILE A 169 0.10 -19.59 9.34
CA ILE A 169 -0.99 -19.03 8.53
C ILE A 169 -0.47 -18.20 7.35
N GLU A 170 0.70 -17.56 7.49
CA GLU A 170 1.36 -16.83 6.41
C GLU A 170 1.60 -17.71 5.16
N LYS A 171 1.66 -19.04 5.32
CA LYS A 171 1.87 -20.01 4.24
C LYS A 171 0.63 -20.83 3.90
N THR A 172 -0.23 -21.11 4.89
CA THR A 172 -1.38 -22.02 4.75
C THR A 172 -2.74 -21.31 4.71
N ASN A 173 -2.74 -20.01 4.40
CA ASN A 173 -3.97 -19.19 4.34
C ASN A 173 -4.86 -19.55 3.14
N TYR A 174 -6.11 -19.07 3.22
CA TYR A 174 -7.14 -19.25 2.19
C TYR A 174 -6.73 -18.77 0.80
N PHE A 175 -5.98 -17.66 0.71
CA PHE A 175 -5.54 -17.09 -0.56
C PHE A 175 -4.47 -17.94 -1.25
N LYS A 176 -3.86 -18.91 -0.55
CA LYS A 176 -2.78 -19.77 -1.05
C LYS A 176 -1.57 -18.96 -1.56
N ILE A 177 -1.31 -17.83 -0.92
CA ILE A 177 -0.14 -16.98 -1.18
C ILE A 177 0.78 -16.96 0.04
N ASP A 178 2.04 -16.61 -0.18
CA ASP A 178 2.98 -16.29 0.90
C ASP A 178 2.69 -14.87 1.39
N LEU A 179 1.94 -14.74 2.50
CA LEU A 179 1.56 -13.43 3.05
C LEU A 179 2.77 -12.67 3.62
N ARG A 180 3.78 -13.37 4.15
CA ARG A 180 5.02 -12.74 4.60
C ARG A 180 5.69 -12.01 3.45
N PHE A 181 5.87 -12.70 2.32
CA PHE A 181 6.43 -12.12 1.12
C PHE A 181 5.54 -11.01 0.56
N THR A 182 4.23 -11.22 0.52
CA THR A 182 3.27 -10.27 -0.06
C THR A 182 3.23 -8.96 0.72
N ILE A 183 3.19 -8.99 2.06
CA ILE A 183 3.24 -7.78 2.89
C ILE A 183 4.57 -7.04 2.71
N CYS A 184 5.70 -7.75 2.62
CA CYS A 184 6.99 -7.14 2.29
C CYS A 184 7.00 -6.51 0.89
N LEU A 185 6.37 -7.14 -0.11
CA LEU A 185 6.23 -6.55 -1.43
C LEU A 185 5.41 -5.26 -1.38
N ILE A 186 4.30 -5.21 -0.63
CA ILE A 186 3.50 -3.98 -0.48
C ILE A 186 4.33 -2.87 0.16
N GLU A 187 5.10 -3.16 1.23
CA GLU A 187 6.03 -2.20 1.85
C GLU A 187 7.02 -1.62 0.82
N MET A 188 7.60 -2.50 0.00
CA MET A 188 8.55 -2.11 -1.05
C MET A 188 7.90 -1.28 -2.15
N LEU A 189 6.68 -1.63 -2.57
CA LEU A 189 5.91 -0.85 -3.55
C LEU A 189 5.59 0.54 -3.00
N ARG A 190 5.11 0.66 -1.75
CA ARG A 190 4.85 1.94 -1.09
C ARG A 190 6.09 2.83 -1.08
N HIS A 191 7.26 2.27 -0.74
CA HIS A 191 8.52 3.02 -0.76
C HIS A 191 8.83 3.60 -2.14
N ILE A 192 8.68 2.81 -3.21
CA ILE A 192 8.90 3.27 -4.58
C ILE A 192 7.84 4.28 -5.04
N ILE A 193 6.59 4.12 -4.62
CA ILE A 193 5.49 5.05 -4.92
C ILE A 193 5.80 6.43 -4.33
N VAL A 194 6.13 6.49 -3.04
CA VAL A 194 6.34 7.75 -2.32
C VAL A 194 7.63 8.45 -2.75
N HIS A 195 8.73 7.72 -2.95
CA HIS A 195 10.02 8.35 -3.22
C HIS A 195 10.35 8.50 -4.71
N ASN A 196 9.83 7.61 -5.57
CA ASN A 196 10.18 7.57 -6.99
C ASN A 196 8.95 7.64 -7.91
N ASN A 197 7.80 8.10 -7.42
CA ASN A 197 6.54 8.19 -8.18
C ASN A 197 6.16 6.85 -8.85
N GLY A 198 6.47 5.74 -8.20
CA GLY A 198 6.17 4.40 -8.72
C GLY A 198 7.19 3.88 -9.75
N ARG A 199 8.31 4.57 -10.01
CA ARG A 199 9.34 4.10 -10.97
C ARG A 199 10.42 3.26 -10.31
N ILE A 200 10.78 2.18 -10.99
CA ILE A 200 11.80 1.22 -10.56
C ILE A 200 13.01 1.35 -11.51
N ASN A 201 14.09 1.94 -11.01
CA ASN A 201 15.32 2.15 -11.79
C ASN A 201 16.07 0.84 -12.07
N ASP A 202 16.00 -0.13 -11.15
CA ASP A 202 16.68 -1.41 -11.24
C ASP A 202 15.77 -2.51 -10.67
N ILE A 203 15.09 -3.22 -11.56
CA ILE A 203 14.14 -4.26 -11.18
C ILE A 203 14.83 -5.44 -10.48
N THR A 204 16.06 -5.76 -10.87
CA THR A 204 16.84 -6.85 -10.27
C THR A 204 17.16 -6.53 -8.81
N LYS A 205 17.61 -5.30 -8.51
CA LYS A 205 17.82 -4.85 -7.13
C LYS A 205 16.53 -4.80 -6.34
N PHE A 206 15.44 -4.30 -6.93
CA PHE A 206 14.13 -4.27 -6.28
C PHE A 206 13.66 -5.68 -5.88
N THR A 207 13.75 -6.64 -6.80
CA THR A 207 13.42 -8.05 -6.54
C THR A 207 14.33 -8.62 -5.46
N ALA A 208 15.65 -8.47 -5.58
CA ALA A 208 16.59 -8.99 -4.60
C ALA A 208 16.32 -8.47 -3.18
N GLU A 209 16.07 -7.17 -3.04
CA GLU A 209 15.77 -6.54 -1.77
C GLU A 209 14.43 -7.02 -1.20
N THR A 210 13.42 -7.22 -2.04
CA THR A 210 12.11 -7.74 -1.61
C THR A 210 12.26 -9.15 -1.01
N PHE A 211 12.97 -10.05 -1.68
CA PHE A 211 13.25 -11.40 -1.17
C PHE A 211 14.08 -11.37 0.11
N ARG A 212 15.06 -10.45 0.20
CA ARG A 212 15.91 -10.28 1.39
C ARG A 212 15.08 -9.82 2.60
N ARG A 213 14.22 -8.82 2.45
CA ARG A 213 13.35 -8.32 3.54
C ARG A 213 12.30 -9.35 3.97
N ALA A 214 11.80 -10.12 3.02
CA ALA A 214 10.92 -11.25 3.30
C ALA A 214 11.65 -12.42 3.99
N GLY A 215 12.98 -12.40 4.14
CA GLY A 215 13.75 -13.45 4.81
C GLY A 215 13.85 -14.75 4.01
N ILE A 216 13.69 -14.69 2.69
CA ILE A 216 13.69 -15.84 1.77
C ILE A 216 14.74 -15.71 0.65
N SER A 217 15.77 -14.87 0.86
CA SER A 217 16.87 -14.74 -0.09
C SER A 217 17.69 -16.02 -0.20
N ASN A 218 17.95 -16.48 -1.42
CA ASN A 218 18.71 -17.72 -1.68
C ASN A 218 19.81 -17.50 -2.73
N ASN A 219 20.82 -16.66 -2.43
CA ASN A 219 21.99 -16.44 -3.29
C ASN A 219 21.65 -16.18 -4.79
N GLY A 220 20.60 -15.41 -5.06
CA GLY A 220 20.13 -15.10 -6.41
C GLY A 220 19.20 -16.12 -7.07
N LYS A 221 18.94 -17.28 -6.45
CA LYS A 221 17.95 -18.26 -6.90
C LYS A 221 16.58 -17.94 -6.32
N TYR A 222 15.86 -17.04 -6.97
CA TYR A 222 14.52 -16.63 -6.56
C TYR A 222 13.45 -17.63 -7.00
N ASP A 223 12.45 -17.81 -6.13
CA ASP A 223 11.25 -18.59 -6.42
C ASP A 223 10.49 -17.96 -7.59
N SER A 224 10.25 -18.74 -8.65
CA SER A 224 9.67 -18.24 -9.89
C SER A 224 8.25 -17.71 -9.73
N GLN A 225 7.44 -18.32 -8.86
CA GLN A 225 6.07 -17.87 -8.60
C GLN A 225 6.06 -16.52 -7.88
N LYS A 226 6.95 -16.35 -6.88
CA LYS A 226 7.09 -15.08 -6.16
C LYS A 226 7.69 -13.98 -7.03
N SER A 227 8.64 -14.33 -7.90
CA SER A 227 9.13 -13.40 -8.93
C SER A 227 8.00 -12.98 -9.88
N GLN A 228 7.17 -13.92 -10.34
CA GLN A 228 6.02 -13.60 -11.18
C GLN A 228 5.01 -12.70 -10.45
N LEU A 229 4.80 -12.92 -9.15
CA LEU A 229 3.94 -12.05 -8.35
C LEU A 229 4.42 -10.59 -8.36
N ILE A 230 5.73 -10.33 -8.35
CA ILE A 230 6.26 -8.95 -8.49
C ILE A 230 5.85 -8.36 -9.85
N TYR A 231 6.05 -9.11 -10.93
CA TYR A 231 5.70 -8.68 -12.28
C TYR A 231 4.19 -8.51 -12.49
N ASN A 232 3.35 -9.13 -11.65
CA ASN A 232 1.92 -8.84 -11.66
C ASN A 232 1.62 -7.38 -11.28
N PHE A 233 2.52 -6.65 -10.62
CA PHE A 233 2.34 -5.24 -10.24
C PHE A 233 3.33 -4.30 -10.92
N VAL A 234 4.22 -4.81 -11.78
CA VAL A 234 5.28 -4.02 -12.42
C VAL A 234 5.22 -4.21 -13.93
N THR A 235 5.12 -3.11 -14.66
CA THR A 235 5.14 -3.05 -16.12
C THR A 235 6.34 -2.26 -16.62
N SER A 236 6.74 -2.50 -17.86
CA SER A 236 7.80 -1.74 -18.53
C SER A 236 7.22 -0.86 -19.63
N ASP A 237 7.77 0.35 -19.77
CA ASP A 237 7.61 1.21 -20.92
C ASP A 237 8.98 1.69 -21.43
N GLU A 238 9.00 2.60 -22.40
CA GLU A 238 10.21 3.20 -22.96
C GLU A 238 11.11 3.88 -21.91
N LYS A 239 10.56 4.24 -20.74
CA LYS A 239 11.25 4.91 -19.64
C LYS A 239 11.68 3.93 -18.54
N GLY A 240 11.48 2.63 -18.73
CA GLY A 240 11.87 1.57 -17.81
C GLY A 240 10.68 0.96 -17.07
N TYR A 241 10.94 0.43 -15.87
CA TYR A 241 9.93 -0.27 -15.08
C TYR A 241 9.15 0.69 -14.17
N HIS A 242 7.85 0.46 -14.04
CA HIS A 242 6.99 1.21 -13.15
C HIS A 242 5.91 0.32 -12.54
N VAL A 243 5.44 0.72 -11.36
CA VAL A 243 4.35 0.06 -10.65
C VAL A 243 3.02 0.40 -11.32
N THR A 244 2.18 -0.62 -11.51
CA THR A 244 0.83 -0.49 -12.04
C THR A 244 -0.19 -1.15 -11.12
N MET A 245 -1.23 -0.40 -10.79
CA MET A 245 -2.35 -0.80 -9.95
C MET A 245 -3.66 -0.88 -10.73
N LEU A 246 -3.60 -0.63 -12.04
CA LEU A 246 -4.76 -0.77 -12.91
C LEU A 246 -5.15 -2.24 -13.06
N GLU A 247 -6.45 -2.46 -13.27
CA GLU A 247 -7.00 -3.78 -13.51
C GLU A 247 -6.36 -4.43 -14.74
N ILE A 248 -6.09 -5.74 -14.66
CA ILE A 248 -5.69 -6.53 -15.84
C ILE A 248 -6.84 -7.44 -16.22
N GLN A 249 -7.17 -7.46 -17.51
CA GLN A 249 -8.01 -8.53 -18.05
C GLN A 249 -7.29 -9.87 -17.94
N VAL A 250 -7.98 -10.88 -17.41
CA VAL A 250 -7.48 -12.25 -17.43
C VAL A 250 -7.57 -12.76 -18.86
N THR A 251 -6.46 -13.27 -19.38
CA THR A 251 -6.34 -13.80 -20.74
C THR A 251 -7.53 -14.72 -21.08
N ASP A 252 -8.14 -14.47 -22.24
CA ASP A 252 -9.29 -15.21 -22.76
C ASP A 252 -10.56 -15.16 -21.91
N THR A 253 -10.71 -14.18 -21.02
CA THR A 253 -11.93 -13.98 -20.24
C THR A 253 -12.37 -12.51 -20.21
N PRO A 254 -13.65 -12.21 -19.94
CA PRO A 254 -14.11 -10.84 -19.68
C PRO A 254 -13.77 -10.37 -18.25
N PHE A 255 -13.15 -11.21 -17.43
CA PHE A 255 -12.88 -10.90 -16.04
C PHE A 255 -11.63 -10.04 -15.90
N HIS A 256 -11.69 -9.13 -14.93
CA HIS A 256 -10.61 -8.22 -14.60
C HIS A 256 -10.13 -8.50 -13.18
N ILE A 257 -8.81 -8.47 -12.98
CA ILE A 257 -8.19 -8.58 -11.66
C ILE A 257 -7.94 -7.16 -11.14
N ASP A 258 -8.65 -6.80 -10.07
CA ASP A 258 -8.40 -5.56 -9.33
C ASP A 258 -7.17 -5.72 -8.42
N ARG A 259 -6.04 -5.21 -8.92
CA ARG A 259 -4.75 -5.28 -8.23
C ARG A 259 -4.76 -4.53 -6.92
N LEU A 260 -5.29 -3.31 -6.89
CA LEU A 260 -5.33 -2.49 -5.69
C LEU A 260 -6.18 -3.19 -4.62
N ASN A 261 -7.40 -3.58 -4.98
CA ASN A 261 -8.30 -4.23 -4.04
C ASN A 261 -7.73 -5.55 -3.50
N ASN A 262 -7.03 -6.34 -4.32
CA ASN A 262 -6.35 -7.54 -3.83
C ASN A 262 -5.31 -7.23 -2.74
N LEU A 263 -4.46 -6.22 -2.95
CA LEU A 263 -3.45 -5.83 -1.95
C LEU A 263 -4.09 -5.27 -0.67
N LEU A 264 -5.17 -4.48 -0.80
CA LEU A 264 -5.96 -4.00 0.35
C LEU A 264 -6.52 -5.17 1.16
N ASN A 265 -7.11 -6.15 0.48
CA ASN A 265 -7.68 -7.34 1.13
C ASN A 265 -6.61 -8.19 1.84
N TYR A 266 -5.40 -8.30 1.27
CA TYR A 266 -4.30 -9.00 1.94
C TYR A 266 -3.87 -8.28 3.22
N MET A 267 -3.75 -6.94 3.20
CA MET A 267 -3.44 -6.17 4.41
C MET A 267 -4.55 -6.27 5.46
N LEU A 268 -5.82 -6.16 5.04
CA LEU A 268 -6.98 -6.31 5.93
C LEU A 268 -7.01 -7.69 6.58
N ALA A 269 -6.91 -8.76 5.79
CA ALA A 269 -6.94 -10.13 6.31
C ALA A 269 -5.78 -10.41 7.27
N TYR A 270 -4.60 -9.90 6.94
CA TYR A 270 -3.40 -10.07 7.76
C TYR A 270 -3.51 -9.29 9.09
N ALA A 271 -3.91 -8.02 9.05
CA ALA A 271 -4.18 -7.23 10.25
C ALA A 271 -5.29 -7.83 11.11
N HIS A 272 -6.38 -8.27 10.48
CA HIS A 272 -7.50 -8.93 11.15
C HIS A 272 -7.03 -10.18 11.91
N TYR A 273 -6.25 -11.04 11.28
CA TYR A 273 -5.75 -12.25 11.93
C TYR A 273 -4.85 -11.92 13.13
N ILE A 274 -3.89 -11.01 12.96
CA ILE A 274 -3.01 -10.60 14.07
C ILE A 274 -3.85 -10.04 15.22
N TYR A 275 -4.80 -9.15 14.91
CA TYR A 275 -5.62 -8.53 15.93
C TYR A 275 -6.56 -9.53 16.62
N HIS A 276 -7.47 -10.15 15.87
CA HIS A 276 -8.55 -10.96 16.42
C HIS A 276 -8.11 -12.34 16.90
N SER A 277 -7.12 -12.95 16.25
CA SER A 277 -6.71 -14.33 16.56
C SER A 277 -5.55 -14.38 17.54
N LEU A 278 -4.71 -13.34 17.62
CA LEU A 278 -3.51 -13.35 18.46
C LEU A 278 -3.61 -12.33 19.60
N ILE A 279 -3.78 -11.05 19.30
CA ILE A 279 -3.60 -10.00 20.31
C ILE A 279 -4.84 -9.83 21.19
N ARG A 280 -6.03 -9.72 20.59
CA ARG A 280 -7.30 -9.52 21.32
C ARG A 280 -7.57 -10.64 22.35
N PRO A 281 -7.48 -11.94 21.98
CA PRO A 281 -7.74 -13.02 22.95
C PRO A 281 -6.71 -13.07 24.07
N THR A 282 -5.43 -12.78 23.77
CA THR A 282 -4.35 -12.87 24.75
C THR A 282 -4.38 -11.75 25.78
N TYR A 283 -4.66 -10.51 25.36
CA TYR A 283 -4.49 -9.34 26.24
C TYR A 283 -5.80 -8.64 26.64
N PHE A 284 -6.94 -8.96 26.01
CA PHE A 284 -8.17 -8.19 26.19
C PHE A 284 -9.40 -9.03 26.59
N CYS A 285 -9.30 -10.36 26.69
CA CYS A 285 -10.43 -11.23 27.04
C CYS A 285 -10.62 -11.51 28.55
N GLN A 286 -10.01 -10.74 29.47
CA GLN A 286 -10.17 -10.94 30.93
C GLN A 286 -11.44 -10.33 31.54
N HIS A 287 -12.58 -10.37 30.85
CA HIS A 287 -13.89 -10.36 31.53
C HIS A 287 -14.48 -11.77 31.47
N LYS A 288 -14.01 -12.63 32.38
CA LYS A 288 -14.86 -13.73 32.86
C LYS A 288 -16.09 -13.06 33.49
N LEU A 289 -17.26 -13.31 32.90
CA LEU A 289 -18.53 -13.11 33.57
C LEU A 289 -18.43 -13.78 34.94
N GLU A 290 -18.50 -12.98 36.00
CA GLU A 290 -18.77 -13.53 37.33
C GLU A 290 -20.08 -14.31 37.21
N PRO A 291 -20.12 -15.58 37.66
CA PRO A 291 -21.38 -16.29 37.75
C PRO A 291 -22.21 -15.52 38.78
N THR A 292 -23.28 -14.88 38.33
CA THR A 292 -24.36 -14.46 39.23
C THR A 292 -24.78 -15.71 40.00
N ILE A 293 -24.45 -15.67 41.30
CA ILE A 293 -24.76 -16.67 42.33
C ILE A 293 -26.30 -16.87 42.35
N PRO A 294 -26.79 -18.10 42.66
CA PRO A 294 -28.14 -18.57 42.36
C PRO A 294 -29.29 -17.70 42.88
#